data_AF-Q707T3-F1
#
_entry.id   AF-Q707T3-F1
#
_cell.length_a   1.000
_cell.length_b   1.000
_cell.length_c   1.000
_cell.angle_alpha   90.00
_cell.angle_beta   90.00
_cell.angle_gamma   90.00
#
_symmetry.space_group_name_H-M   'P 1'
#
loop_
_entity.id
_entity.type
_entity.pdbx_description
1 polymer ?
#
loop_
_entity_poly.entity_id
_entity_poly.type
_entity_poly.pdbx_seq_one_letter_code
_entity_poly.pdbx_strand_id
1 'polypeptide(L)'
;AGEVMWLHGQVKDNQGQPIANAIVDIWHANTLGNYSFFDQSQSDYNLRRRIRTGADGRYSVRSIMPSGYGCPPDGPTQKLLDQLGRHGNRPAHIHFFVSAPGHK
;
A
#
# COMPACT_ATOMS: atom_id res chain seq x y z
N ALA A 1 -0.26 -10.44 -15.72
CA ALA A 1 -1.49 -10.12 -14.97
C ALA A 1 -1.35 -10.69 -13.57
N GLY A 2 -1.84 -10.01 -12.52
CA GLY A 2 -1.78 -10.49 -11.14
C GLY A 2 -3.07 -11.19 -10.72
N GLU A 3 -3.00 -11.97 -9.64
CA GLU A 3 -4.18 -12.54 -8.98
C GLU A 3 -5.09 -11.42 -8.48
N VAL A 4 -6.40 -11.52 -8.73
CA VAL A 4 -7.36 -10.49 -8.32
C VAL A 4 -7.50 -10.50 -6.80
N MET A 5 -7.49 -9.30 -6.21
CA MET A 5 -7.63 -9.08 -4.78
C MET A 5 -8.76 -8.09 -4.52
N TRP A 6 -9.62 -8.41 -3.55
CA TRP A 6 -10.60 -7.48 -3.00
C TRP A 6 -10.17 -7.06 -1.59
N LEU A 7 -10.16 -5.75 -1.34
CA LEU A 7 -9.96 -5.18 -0.01
C LEU A 7 -11.24 -4.54 0.45
N HIS A 8 -11.66 -4.91 1.65
CA HIS A 8 -12.78 -4.29 2.33
C HIS A 8 -12.33 -3.85 3.71
N GLY A 9 -12.81 -2.70 4.15
CA GLY A 9 -12.53 -2.21 5.49
C GLY A 9 -13.57 -1.23 5.97
N GLN A 10 -13.46 -0.87 7.24
CA GLN A 10 -14.31 0.11 7.90
C GLN A 10 -13.42 0.99 8.78
N VAL A 11 -13.50 2.31 8.58
CA VAL A 11 -12.81 3.29 9.42
C VAL A 11 -13.72 3.64 10.58
N LYS A 12 -13.18 3.55 11.79
CA LYS A 12 -13.88 3.83 13.05
C LYS A 12 -13.02 4.71 13.95
N ASP A 13 -13.67 5.42 14.86
CA ASP A 13 -12.99 6.10 15.97
C ASP A 13 -12.62 5.12 17.10
N ASN A 14 -12.01 5.64 18.16
CA ASN A 14 -11.58 4.86 19.32
C ASN A 14 -12.74 4.32 20.17
N GLN A 15 -13.95 4.83 19.95
CA GLN A 15 -15.20 4.38 20.56
C GLN A 15 -15.94 3.37 19.65
N GLY A 16 -15.34 3.01 18.52
CA GLY A 16 -15.90 2.07 17.55
C GLY A 16 -17.00 2.65 16.66
N GLN A 17 -17.24 3.97 16.69
CA GLN A 17 -18.22 4.62 15.84
C GLN A 17 -17.65 4.79 14.42
N PRO A 18 -18.47 4.57 13.37
CA PRO A 18 -18.00 4.71 11.99
C PRO A 18 -17.65 6.16 11.66
N ILE A 19 -16.53 6.36 10.95
CA ILE A 19 -16.13 7.69 10.48
C ILE A 19 -16.47 7.82 9.00
N ALA A 20 -17.48 8.64 8.71
CA ALA A 20 -17.84 9.02 7.35
C ALA A 20 -16.84 10.00 6.75
N ASN A 21 -16.71 9.99 5.43
CA ASN A 21 -15.85 10.90 4.67
C ASN A 21 -14.34 10.81 4.98
N ALA A 22 -13.91 9.82 5.77
CA ALA A 22 -12.51 9.52 5.94
C ALA A 22 -11.87 9.19 4.58
N ILE A 23 -10.62 9.58 4.43
CA ILE A 23 -9.82 9.34 3.26
C ILE A 23 -8.88 8.16 3.53
N VAL A 24 -9.00 7.11 2.72
CA VAL A 24 -8.13 5.94 2.70
C VAL A 24 -7.30 5.99 1.43
N ASP A 25 -6.04 6.44 1.57
CA ASP A 25 -5.03 6.38 0.53
C ASP A 25 -4.35 5.01 0.55
N ILE A 26 -4.38 4.29 -0.57
CA ILE A 26 -3.93 2.90 -0.70
C ILE A 26 -2.92 2.83 -1.83
N TRP A 27 -1.79 2.14 -1.59
CA TRP A 27 -0.82 1.82 -2.63
C TRP A 27 -0.08 0.51 -2.34
N HIS A 28 0.35 -0.17 -3.39
CA HIS A 28 1.16 -1.37 -3.29
C HIS A 28 2.00 -1.60 -4.55
N ALA A 29 2.97 -2.51 -4.46
CA ALA A 29 3.80 -2.92 -5.59
C ALA A 29 3.01 -3.74 -6.62
N ASN A 30 3.50 -3.77 -7.86
CA ASN A 30 3.01 -4.69 -8.88
C ASN A 30 3.52 -6.13 -8.66
N THR A 31 3.25 -7.04 -9.60
CA THR A 31 3.66 -8.45 -9.54
C THR A 31 5.18 -8.66 -9.61
N LEU A 32 5.95 -7.63 -9.94
CA LEU A 32 7.41 -7.64 -10.01
C LEU A 32 8.04 -6.93 -8.80
N GLY A 33 7.24 -6.44 -7.85
CA GLY A 33 7.76 -5.68 -6.70
C GLY A 33 8.00 -4.19 -6.97
N ASN A 34 7.63 -3.68 -8.15
CA ASN A 34 7.87 -2.29 -8.56
C ASN A 34 6.68 -1.37 -8.24
N TYR A 35 6.99 -0.09 -8.02
CA TYR A 35 5.99 0.97 -7.81
C TYR A 35 5.99 1.96 -8.97
N SER A 36 4.80 2.49 -9.30
CA SER A 36 4.68 3.68 -10.15
C SER A 36 5.52 4.83 -9.60
N PHE A 37 6.02 5.68 -10.50
CA PHE A 37 7.04 6.72 -10.30
C PHE A 37 8.49 6.25 -10.12
N PHE A 38 8.71 5.04 -9.60
CA PHE A 38 10.04 4.43 -9.53
C PHE A 38 10.35 3.59 -10.77
N ASP A 39 9.31 2.94 -11.30
CA ASP A 39 9.34 2.22 -12.57
C ASP A 39 8.59 3.04 -13.63
N GLN A 40 9.35 3.66 -14.52
CA GLN A 40 8.86 4.57 -15.56
C GLN A 40 8.06 3.87 -16.67
N SER A 41 8.06 2.53 -16.71
CA SER A 41 7.23 1.78 -17.66
C SER A 41 5.75 1.74 -17.25
N GLN A 42 5.45 2.07 -15.99
CA GLN A 42 4.10 2.09 -15.45
C GLN A 42 3.45 3.46 -15.67
N SER A 43 2.12 3.49 -15.82
CA SER A 43 1.38 4.73 -15.80
C SER A 43 1.49 5.42 -14.45
N ASP A 44 1.39 6.75 -14.47
CA ASP A 44 1.29 7.55 -13.26
C ASP A 44 0.17 7.05 -12.36
N TYR A 45 0.48 6.95 -11.07
CA TYR A 45 -0.43 6.44 -10.05
C TYR A 45 -0.94 5.00 -10.27
N ASN A 46 -0.29 4.18 -11.11
CA ASN A 46 -0.63 2.76 -11.20
C ASN A 46 -0.60 2.10 -9.81
N LEU A 47 -1.64 1.34 -9.48
CA LEU A 47 -1.85 0.68 -8.19
C LEU A 47 -1.83 1.64 -6.98
N ARG A 48 -2.28 2.88 -7.18
CA ARG A 48 -2.49 3.88 -6.13
C ARG A 48 -3.91 4.46 -6.22
N ARG A 49 -4.59 4.59 -5.08
CA ARG A 49 -5.92 5.20 -5.06
C ARG A 49 -6.25 5.88 -3.73
N ARG A 50 -6.99 6.97 -3.84
CA ARG A 50 -7.69 7.62 -2.73
C ARG A 50 -9.15 7.21 -2.71
N ILE A 51 -9.64 6.75 -1.57
CA ILE A 51 -11.03 6.30 -1.39
C ILE A 51 -11.66 7.05 -0.23
N ARG A 52 -12.88 7.54 -0.44
CA ARG A 52 -13.67 8.20 0.60
C ARG A 52 -14.64 7.20 1.21
N THR A 53 -14.68 7.09 2.54
CA THR A 53 -15.62 6.20 3.23
C THR A 53 -17.06 6.71 3.11
N GLY A 54 -18.01 5.77 3.05
CA GLY A 54 -19.44 6.06 3.12
C GLY A 54 -19.89 6.47 4.53
N ALA A 55 -21.20 6.70 4.69
CA ALA A 55 -21.80 7.08 5.98
C ALA A 55 -21.58 6.01 7.08
N ASP A 56 -21.43 4.75 6.69
CA ASP A 56 -21.12 3.62 7.58
C ASP A 56 -19.62 3.43 7.80
N GLY A 57 -18.78 4.35 7.33
CA GLY A 57 -17.33 4.28 7.44
C GLY A 57 -16.68 3.22 6.56
N ARG A 58 -17.41 2.53 5.68
CA ARG A 58 -16.87 1.44 4.86
C ARG A 58 -16.21 1.91 3.59
N TYR A 59 -15.26 1.10 3.11
CA TYR A 59 -14.64 1.21 1.79
C TYR A 59 -14.41 -0.17 1.18
N SER A 60 -14.38 -0.23 -0.16
CA SER A 60 -14.07 -1.44 -0.93
C SER A 60 -13.17 -1.10 -2.11
N VAL A 61 -12.22 -1.97 -2.41
CA VAL A 61 -11.24 -1.81 -3.50
C VAL A 61 -11.08 -3.12 -4.22
N ARG A 62 -11.03 -3.06 -5.54
CA ARG A 62 -10.55 -4.16 -6.37
C ARG A 62 -9.16 -3.82 -6.88
N SER A 63 -8.21 -4.72 -6.67
CA SER A 63 -6.84 -4.59 -7.16
C SER A 63 -6.27 -5.98 -7.50
N ILE A 64 -4.94 -6.10 -7.49
CA ILE A 64 -4.20 -7.36 -7.63
C ILE A 64 -3.32 -7.63 -6.42
N MET A 65 -3.02 -8.90 -6.15
CA MET A 65 -2.05 -9.29 -5.12
C MET A 65 -0.66 -8.72 -5.43
N PRO A 66 -0.03 -7.98 -4.48
CA PRO A 66 1.31 -7.46 -4.67
C PRO A 66 2.36 -8.56 -4.49
N SER A 67 3.54 -8.38 -5.09
CA SER A 67 4.72 -9.18 -4.76
C SER A 67 5.53 -8.54 -3.62
N GLY A 68 6.32 -9.37 -2.94
CA GLY A 68 7.41 -8.87 -2.09
C GLY A 68 8.50 -8.21 -2.93
N TYR A 69 9.33 -7.39 -2.30
CA TYR A 69 10.46 -6.72 -2.96
C TYR A 69 11.60 -6.45 -1.99
N GLY A 70 12.80 -6.27 -2.52
CA GLY A 70 14.00 -6.00 -1.74
C GLY A 70 14.62 -4.64 -2.02
N CYS A 71 15.71 -4.35 -1.33
CA CYS A 71 16.59 -3.25 -1.71
C CYS A 71 17.17 -3.50 -3.12
N PRO A 72 17.44 -2.46 -3.91
CA PRO A 72 18.13 -2.62 -5.19
C PRO A 72 19.47 -3.36 -4.99
N PRO A 73 19.74 -4.44 -5.74
CA PRO A 73 20.91 -5.31 -5.50
C PRO A 73 22.24 -4.56 -5.48
N ASP A 74 22.41 -3.59 -6.38
CA ASP A 74 23.64 -2.81 -6.50
C ASP A 74 23.66 -1.54 -5.62
N GLY A 75 22.59 -1.33 -4.85
CA GLY A 75 22.40 -0.15 -4.02
C GLY A 75 23.29 -0.15 -2.77
N PRO A 76 23.71 1.02 -2.28
CA PRO A 76 24.53 1.12 -1.06
C PRO A 76 23.84 0.49 0.17
N THR A 77 22.51 0.54 0.22
CA THR A 77 21.73 -0.13 1.28
C THR A 77 21.89 -1.65 1.24
N GLN A 78 21.84 -2.28 0.07
CA GLN A 78 22.03 -3.74 -0.02
C GLN A 78 23.46 -4.13 0.37
N LYS A 79 24.47 -3.36 -0.09
CA LYS A 79 25.87 -3.58 0.31
C LYS A 79 26.07 -3.55 1.82
N LEU A 80 25.43 -2.61 2.52
CA LEU A 80 25.49 -2.55 3.99
C LEU A 80 24.77 -3.75 4.62
N LEU A 81 23.60 -4.14 4.11
CA LEU A 81 22.86 -5.29 4.63
C LEU A 81 23.66 -6.59 4.49
N ASP A 82 24.34 -6.78 3.37
CA ASP A 82 25.21 -7.94 3.15
C ASP A 82 26.36 -7.98 4.18
N GLN A 83 27.00 -6.85 4.46
CA GLN A 83 28.04 -6.74 5.49
C GLN A 83 27.52 -7.05 6.90
N LEU A 84 26.23 -6.82 7.16
CA LEU A 84 25.56 -7.14 8.41
C LEU A 84 24.98 -8.56 8.45
N GLY A 85 25.11 -9.36 7.38
CA GLY A 85 24.50 -10.68 7.27
C GLY A 85 22.97 -10.66 7.22
N ARG A 86 22.37 -9.59 6.66
CA ARG A 86 20.92 -9.39 6.56
C ARG A 86 20.48 -9.33 5.10
N HIS A 87 19.26 -9.79 4.81
CA HIS A 87 18.65 -9.60 3.49
C HIS A 87 17.86 -8.29 3.40
N GLY A 88 17.76 -7.72 2.20
CA GLY A 88 16.93 -6.53 1.92
C GLY A 88 15.46 -6.82 1.64
N ASN A 89 15.05 -8.09 1.60
CA ASN A 89 13.70 -8.50 1.19
C ASN A 89 12.63 -8.08 2.20
N ARG A 90 11.48 -7.66 1.65
CA ARG A 90 10.25 -7.36 2.36
C ARG A 90 9.15 -8.30 1.85
N PRO A 91 8.28 -8.82 2.73
CA PRO A 91 7.13 -9.61 2.30
C PRO A 91 6.18 -8.74 1.46
N ALA A 92 5.28 -9.36 0.70
CA ALA A 92 4.19 -8.66 0.04
C ALA A 92 3.38 -7.84 1.08
N HIS A 93 3.08 -6.59 0.77
CA HIS A 93 2.34 -5.70 1.68
C HIS A 93 1.58 -4.63 0.90
N ILE A 94 0.60 -4.04 1.60
CA ILE A 94 -0.26 -2.98 1.09
C ILE A 94 -0.13 -1.83 2.07
N HIS A 95 0.12 -0.65 1.55
CA HIS A 95 0.23 0.54 2.35
C HIS A 95 -1.12 1.27 2.46
N PHE A 96 -1.33 1.88 3.62
CA PHE A 96 -2.48 2.70 3.93
C PHE A 96 -2.02 4.00 4.58
N PHE A 97 -2.58 5.11 4.13
CA PHE A 97 -2.78 6.28 4.97
C PHE A 97 -4.26 6.50 5.13
N VAL A 98 -4.70 6.62 6.39
CA VAL A 98 -6.09 6.89 6.74
C VAL A 98 -6.13 8.24 7.43
N SER A 99 -6.97 9.14 6.94
CA SER A 99 -7.12 10.48 7.52
C SER A 99 -8.58 10.88 7.59
N ALA A 100 -8.94 11.57 8.67
CA ALA A 100 -10.25 12.19 8.84
C ALA A 100 -10.08 13.47 9.67
N PRO A 101 -10.80 14.57 9.37
CA PRO A 101 -10.72 15.79 10.17
C PRO A 101 -11.00 15.51 11.65
N GLY A 102 -10.11 15.96 12.53
CA GLY A 102 -10.23 15.75 13.98
C GLY A 102 -9.73 14.39 14.50
N HIS A 103 -9.19 13.52 13.64
CA HIS A 103 -8.66 12.21 14.02
C HIS A 103 -7.17 12.09 13.68
N LYS A 104 -6.44 11.32 14.50
CA LYS A 104 -5.04 10.93 14.28
C LYS A 104 -4.95 9.42 14.12
#